data_AF-A0A957M707-F1
#
_entry.id   AF-A0A957M707-F1
#
_cell.length_a   1.000
_cell.length_b   1.000
_cell.length_c   1.000
_cell.angle_alpha   90.00
_cell.angle_beta   90.00
_cell.angle_gamma   90.00
#
_symmetry.space_group_name_H-M   'P 1'
#
loop_
_entity.id
_entity.type
_entity.pdbx_description
1 polymer ?
#
loop_
_entity_poly.entity_id
_entity_poly.type
_entity_poly.pdbx_seq_one_letter_code
_entity_poly.pdbx_strand_id
1 'polypeptide(L)'
;KAVRGVVAEIDVPAGAMLMTGKVREELGQLEGRAHLNSAPMGFGFGDTTGDRAKVEWVMHAPANTRVALTARHPRAGVVRAEVTLA
;
A
#
# COMPACT_ATOMS: atom_id res chain seq x y z
N LYS A 1 15.31 16.18 -6.69
CA LYS A 1 15.45 15.51 -5.37
C LYS A 1 14.59 14.23 -5.36
N ALA A 2 15.17 13.07 -5.09
CA ALA A 2 14.40 11.83 -4.90
C ALA A 2 13.65 11.88 -3.56
N VAL A 3 12.41 11.36 -3.52
CA VAL A 3 11.61 11.23 -2.30
C VAL A 3 11.34 9.76 -2.04
N ARG A 4 10.99 9.40 -0.81
CA ARG A 4 10.59 8.02 -0.47
C ARG A 4 9.34 7.62 -1.26
N GLY A 5 9.22 6.34 -1.58
CA GLY A 5 8.01 5.73 -2.11
C GLY A 5 6.85 5.69 -1.11
N VAL A 6 5.80 4.95 -1.47
CA VAL A 6 4.64 4.74 -0.62
C VAL A 6 5.10 3.94 0.60
N VAL A 7 4.74 4.45 1.77
CA VAL A 7 4.90 3.74 3.04
C VAL A 7 3.52 3.35 3.52
N ALA A 8 3.30 2.06 3.71
CA ALA A 8 2.09 1.51 4.28
C ALA A 8 2.37 1.04 5.72
N GLU A 9 1.51 1.40 6.65
CA GLU A 9 1.64 1.12 8.08
C GLU A 9 0.32 0.56 8.61
N ILE A 10 0.43 -0.38 9.54
CA ILE A 10 -0.68 -1.00 10.28
C ILE A 10 -0.38 -0.90 11.77
N ASP A 11 -1.34 -0.45 12.56
CA ASP A 11 -1.21 -0.45 14.01
C ASP A 11 -1.41 -1.87 14.56
N VAL A 12 -0.73 -2.20 15.65
CA VAL A 12 -0.91 -3.47 16.38
C VAL A 12 -1.46 -3.14 17.76
N PRO A 13 -2.80 -3.15 17.95
CA PRO A 13 -3.44 -2.84 19.23
C PRO A 13 -3.07 -3.84 20.32
N ALA A 14 -3.35 -3.49 21.58
CA ALA A 14 -3.15 -4.39 22.70
C ALA A 14 -3.96 -5.68 22.52
N GLY A 15 -3.31 -6.83 22.71
CA GLY A 15 -3.92 -8.15 22.51
C GLY A 15 -3.96 -8.62 21.05
N ALA A 16 -3.52 -7.79 20.09
CA ALA A 16 -3.36 -8.19 18.70
C ALA A 16 -1.93 -8.68 18.41
N MET A 17 -1.81 -9.59 17.46
CA MET A 17 -0.54 -10.14 16.99
C MET A 17 -0.55 -10.17 15.46
N LEU A 18 0.47 -9.56 14.85
CA LEU A 18 0.69 -9.63 13.41
C LEU A 18 1.28 -11.00 13.06
N MET A 19 0.56 -11.78 12.26
CA MET A 19 0.94 -13.13 11.83
C MET A 19 1.77 -13.10 10.55
N THR A 20 1.36 -12.27 9.59
CA THR A 20 2.05 -12.10 8.30
C THR A 20 2.08 -10.63 7.90
N GLY A 21 3.15 -10.22 7.22
CA GLY A 21 3.39 -8.85 6.78
C GLY A 21 4.30 -8.10 7.76
N LYS A 22 4.49 -6.79 7.52
CA LYS A 22 5.30 -5.92 8.38
C LYS A 22 4.46 -4.78 8.90
N VAL A 23 4.66 -4.38 10.16
CA VAL A 23 4.03 -3.17 10.75
C VAL A 23 4.21 -1.95 9.85
N ARG A 24 5.35 -1.88 9.16
CA ARG A 24 5.65 -0.89 8.14
C ARG A 24 6.24 -1.54 6.89
N GLU A 25 5.69 -1.21 5.73
CA GLU A 25 6.13 -1.70 4.44
C GLU A 25 6.39 -0.54 3.46
N GLU A 26 7.45 -0.65 2.66
CA GLU A 26 7.80 0.34 1.64
C GLU A 26 7.55 -0.24 0.25
N LEU A 27 6.59 0.33 -0.48
CA LEU A 27 6.00 -0.27 -1.69
C LEU A 27 6.51 0.33 -3.02
N GLY A 28 7.44 1.29 -2.97
CA GLY A 28 7.98 1.96 -4.17
C GLY A 28 7.18 3.19 -4.62
N GLN A 29 7.47 3.70 -5.82
CA GLN A 29 6.80 4.89 -6.39
C GLN A 29 5.48 4.53 -7.09
N LEU A 30 4.57 5.49 -7.21
CA LEU A 30 3.37 5.41 -8.04
C LEU A 30 3.67 6.02 -9.43
N GLU A 31 4.43 5.29 -10.25
CA GLU A 31 5.04 5.81 -11.50
C GLU A 31 4.02 5.95 -12.64
N GLY A 32 2.87 5.28 -12.53
CA GLY A 32 1.80 5.33 -13.52
C GLY A 32 2.29 4.93 -14.90
N ARG A 33 2.33 5.90 -15.83
CA ARG A 33 2.73 5.71 -17.23
C ARG A 33 4.07 6.37 -17.59
N ALA A 34 4.82 6.89 -16.62
CA ALA A 34 6.03 7.67 -16.88
C ALA A 34 7.09 6.94 -17.73
N HIS A 35 7.06 5.60 -17.73
CA HIS A 35 8.00 4.74 -18.45
C HIS A 35 7.37 3.94 -19.59
N LEU A 36 6.10 4.21 -19.92
CA LEU A 36 5.43 3.58 -21.06
C LEU A 36 5.65 4.39 -22.34
N ASN A 37 5.76 3.70 -23.47
CA ASN A 37 5.89 4.36 -24.77
C ASN A 37 4.58 5.11 -25.12
N SER A 38 4.71 6.33 -25.60
CA SER A 38 3.57 7.15 -26.02
C SER A 38 3.04 6.79 -27.41
N ALA A 39 3.83 6.11 -28.24
CA ALA A 39 3.42 5.68 -29.57
C ALA A 39 2.50 4.44 -29.48
N PRO A 40 1.34 4.40 -30.17
CA PRO A 40 0.41 3.26 -30.14
C PRO A 40 0.83 2.10 -31.06
N MET A 41 2.14 1.93 -31.32
CA MET A 41 2.67 1.00 -32.31
C MET A 41 3.33 -0.21 -31.63
N GLY A 42 2.83 -1.43 -31.90
CA GLY A 42 3.41 -2.70 -31.44
C GLY A 42 2.42 -3.67 -30.79
N PHE A 43 2.72 -4.97 -30.81
CA PHE A 43 2.00 -5.98 -30.01
C PHE A 43 2.53 -5.92 -28.57
N GLY A 44 1.64 -5.72 -27.58
CA GLY A 44 2.03 -5.69 -26.16
C GLY A 44 1.54 -4.49 -25.34
N PHE A 45 0.58 -3.70 -25.82
CA PHE A 45 -0.13 -2.70 -25.00
C PHE A 45 -1.03 -3.40 -23.96
N GLY A 46 -0.40 -3.99 -22.94
CA GLY A 46 -1.10 -4.33 -21.70
C GLY A 46 -1.31 -3.07 -20.88
N ASP A 47 -2.47 -2.93 -20.23
CA ASP A 47 -2.77 -1.83 -19.31
C ASP A 47 -2.12 -2.07 -17.95
N THR A 48 -0.79 -2.25 -17.95
CA THR A 48 -0.02 -2.43 -16.71
C THR A 48 0.60 -1.09 -16.34
N THR A 49 -0.13 -0.32 -15.54
CA THR A 49 0.37 0.93 -14.99
C THR A 49 0.96 0.71 -13.60
N GLY A 50 2.07 1.38 -13.30
CA GLY A 50 2.72 1.36 -11.99
C GLY A 50 2.05 2.31 -10.99
N ASP A 51 0.75 2.59 -11.13
CA ASP A 51 -0.03 3.51 -10.30
C ASP A 51 -0.67 2.85 -9.08
N ARG A 52 -0.56 1.52 -8.96
CA ARG A 52 -1.11 0.73 -7.85
C ARG A 52 -0.02 -0.03 -7.13
N ALA A 53 -0.17 -0.12 -5.82
CA ALA A 53 0.65 -0.95 -4.95
C ALA A 53 -0.27 -1.80 -4.05
N LYS A 54 0.20 -2.99 -3.68
CA LYS A 54 -0.52 -3.91 -2.80
C LYS A 54 0.36 -4.25 -1.60
N VAL A 55 -0.26 -4.25 -0.42
CA VAL A 55 0.32 -4.74 0.83
C VAL A 55 -0.74 -5.61 1.50
N GLU A 56 -0.31 -6.69 2.14
CA GLU A 56 -1.20 -7.65 2.79
C GLU A 56 -0.70 -7.92 4.21
N TRP A 57 -1.65 -7.89 5.14
CA TRP A 57 -1.42 -8.22 6.53
C TRP A 57 -2.38 -9.31 6.96
N VAL A 58 -1.88 -10.24 7.78
CA VAL A 58 -2.71 -11.20 8.50
C VAL A 58 -2.49 -10.95 9.97
N MET A 59 -3.57 -10.73 10.71
CA MET A 59 -3.53 -10.40 12.13
C MET A 59 -4.48 -11.29 12.91
N HIS A 60 -4.05 -11.70 14.10
CA HIS A 60 -4.90 -12.32 15.11
C HIS A 60 -5.17 -11.28 16.20
N ALA A 61 -6.43 -11.07 16.55
CA ALA A 61 -6.81 -10.14 17.60
C ALA A 61 -8.17 -10.55 18.20
N PRO A 62 -8.55 -10.03 19.38
CA PRO A 62 -9.89 -10.18 19.90
C PRO A 62 -10.96 -9.67 18.92
N ALA A 63 -12.15 -10.26 18.97
CA ALA A 63 -13.29 -9.78 18.20
C ALA A 63 -13.58 -8.31 18.53
N ASN A 64 -14.02 -7.56 17.53
CA ASN A 64 -14.26 -6.11 17.57
C ASN A 64 -13.01 -5.25 17.79
N THR A 65 -11.80 -5.80 17.59
CA THR A 65 -10.58 -4.99 17.60
C THR A 65 -10.57 -4.03 16.41
N ARG A 66 -10.35 -2.75 16.67
CA ARG A 66 -10.17 -1.72 15.65
C ARG A 66 -8.70 -1.61 15.29
N VAL A 67 -8.40 -1.69 14.00
CA VAL A 67 -7.05 -1.62 13.46
C VAL A 67 -6.97 -0.43 12.51
N ALA A 68 -6.06 0.50 12.80
CA ALA A 68 -5.80 1.63 11.94
C ALA A 68 -4.75 1.27 10.87
N LEU A 69 -4.99 1.75 9.66
CA LEU A 69 -4.15 1.57 8.48
C LEU A 69 -3.82 2.95 7.91
N THR A 70 -2.56 3.16 7.55
CA THR A 70 -2.11 4.39 6.89
C THR A 70 -1.25 4.06 5.68
N ALA A 71 -1.56 4.65 4.53
CA ALA A 71 -0.69 4.64 3.36
C ALA A 71 -0.33 6.07 3.01
N ARG A 72 0.97 6.41 2.97
CA ARG A 72 1.45 7.77 2.70
C ARG A 72 2.52 7.81 1.62
N HIS A 73 2.47 8.85 0.80
CA HIS A 73 3.50 9.21 -0.17
C HIS A 73 3.78 10.72 -0.08
N PRO A 74 5.04 11.18 -0.01
CA PRO A 74 5.37 12.59 0.15
C PRO A 74 4.78 13.54 -0.90
N ARG A 75 4.46 13.02 -2.10
CA ARG A 75 3.86 13.80 -3.20
C ARG A 75 2.43 13.41 -3.56
N ALA A 76 2.01 12.17 -3.24
CA ALA A 76 0.68 11.69 -3.64
C ALA A 76 -0.34 11.77 -2.50
N GLY A 77 0.09 12.22 -1.31
CA GLY A 77 -0.79 12.43 -0.16
C GLY A 77 -0.81 11.23 0.78
N VAL A 78 -1.89 11.13 1.55
CA VAL A 78 -2.06 10.12 2.60
C VAL A 78 -3.50 9.64 2.64
N VAL A 79 -3.66 8.33 2.74
CA VAL A 79 -4.94 7.66 3.00
C VAL A 79 -4.87 7.03 4.39
N ARG A 80 -5.96 7.17 5.14
CA ARG A 80 -6.15 6.55 6.45
C ARG A 80 -7.44 5.76 6.43
N ALA A 81 -7.41 4.57 6.99
CA ALA A 81 -8.58 3.71 7.13
C ALA A 81 -8.57 3.04 8.51
N GLU A 82 -9.75 2.66 8.99
CA GLU A 82 -9.92 1.85 10.19
C GLU A 82 -10.74 0.62 9.79
N VAL A 83 -10.32 -0.55 10.27
CA VAL A 83 -11.01 -1.82 10.04
C VAL A 83 -11.32 -2.45 11.40
N THR A 84 -12.56 -2.88 11.60
CA THR A 84 -12.95 -3.67 12.77
C THR A 84 -12.88 -5.15 12.43
N LEU A 85 -12.09 -5.91 13.19
CA LEU A 85 -11.97 -7.36 13.05
C LEU A 85 -13.19 -8.04 13.68
N ALA A 86 -13.81 -8.97 12.95
CA ALA A 86 -14.99 -9.72 13.39
C ALA A 86 -14.63 -10.85 14.35
#